data_AF-A0A428Y3W0-F1
#
_entry.id   AF-A0A428Y3W0-F1
#
_cell.length_a   1.000
_cell.length_b   1.000
_cell.length_c   1.000
_cell.angle_alpha   90.00
_cell.angle_beta   90.00
_cell.angle_gamma   90.00
#
_symmetry.space_group_name_H-M   'P 1'
#
loop_
_entity.id
_entity.type
_entity.pdbx_description
1 polymer ?
#
loop_
_entity_poly.entity_id
_entity_poly.type
_entity_poly.pdbx_seq_one_letter_code
_entity_poly.pdbx_strand_id
1 'polypeptide(L)'
;MSLLDRLGHPDDEVRLEAARLAAASGELGLVDKLLELALHDNAEVRTIGGIAEVYEHVGDAAAEALGRILGRRSDVDTRIRAAALDLDLDDDRVASLLYYLGAPYEPLRQELETHPEDRVRLRAVRAVLSIHRTKEFGARFLTDRSAAVRVEALNVARGHEHEVYLRLMRDDPAPRVREVAARSLRFTPAIGSEPFIAAARVERDPAARAMLLSCLTYRRRDRANVLAIVAFLADTAGYTRRLARDALRAVDDATVGAAIAFRVLVEPDDPEMCGLLHQKHLLTHAPGLRDLLERLLRHKGRDRYWHVLPLALAVPAPPVGPARADPADGLDEPQRTKLHREALRQAVAAIAPCVARAPDHGEAGALAGLEAWLAAPSQSTRATLVAIVEAENGPHPPKIDQVWECLRAAVSGDVQHALRTGQRVVAEAARRDPASRRLDAVRGPVTAARRAYHLARLAQLYAARLIRAGVDPLPPGPLCRLLLDEEDPVEALREAAAVADITYGDLLVVHASDGRTVRLGYERPAPVPAGLRPERASLLVLCAECGSWHRAEGTVAWEYVDDDHYAGSDHGFLGTLHGTCPACEASRDVRVRLTVTRSRMDNPAEAVWDERTDR
;
A
#
# COMPACT_ATOMS: atom_id res chain seq x y z
N MET A 1 -29.99 12.31 58.79
CA MET A 1 -29.19 13.06 57.80
C MET A 1 -30.08 14.06 57.12
N SER A 2 -29.62 15.30 56.97
CA SER A 2 -30.30 16.29 56.14
C SER A 2 -30.24 15.87 54.67
N LEU A 3 -31.08 16.48 53.83
CA LEU A 3 -31.08 16.19 52.39
C LEU A 3 -29.76 16.64 51.74
N LEU A 4 -29.17 17.74 52.24
CA LEU A 4 -27.84 18.22 51.86
C LEU A 4 -26.74 17.19 52.19
N ASP A 5 -26.79 16.56 53.37
CA ASP A 5 -25.82 15.51 53.74
C ASP A 5 -25.94 14.28 52.82
N ARG A 6 -27.17 13.92 52.42
CA ARG A 6 -27.40 12.78 51.52
C ARG A 6 -26.90 13.04 50.10
N LEU A 7 -26.98 14.28 49.63
CA LEU A 7 -26.41 14.69 48.33
C LEU A 7 -24.87 14.62 48.32
N GLY A 8 -24.21 14.72 49.48
CA GLY A 8 -22.76 14.57 49.61
C GLY A 8 -22.29 13.16 50.00
N HIS A 9 -23.18 12.17 50.00
CA HIS A 9 -22.88 10.83 50.50
C HIS A 9 -21.94 10.06 49.56
N PRO A 10 -20.99 9.24 50.06
CA PRO A 10 -20.07 8.48 49.20
C PRO A 10 -20.75 7.40 48.35
N ASP A 11 -21.93 6.93 48.78
CA ASP A 11 -22.74 5.94 48.04
C ASP A 11 -23.59 6.62 46.95
N ASP A 12 -23.42 6.16 45.71
CA ASP A 12 -24.07 6.69 44.51
C ASP A 12 -25.60 6.48 44.54
N GLU A 13 -26.09 5.37 45.10
CA GLU A 13 -27.53 5.10 45.24
C GLU A 13 -28.17 6.11 46.20
N VAL A 14 -27.46 6.45 47.28
CA VAL A 14 -27.92 7.43 48.26
C VAL A 14 -27.97 8.83 47.64
N ARG A 15 -26.98 9.20 46.82
CA ARG A 15 -26.97 10.48 46.10
C ARG A 15 -28.08 10.56 45.06
N LEU A 16 -28.30 9.49 44.28
CA LEU A 16 -29.39 9.42 43.29
C LEU A 16 -30.75 9.64 43.97
N GLU A 17 -31.02 8.91 45.04
CA GLU A 17 -32.29 9.02 45.76
C GLU A 17 -32.45 10.39 46.42
N ALA A 18 -31.36 10.97 46.93
CA ALA A 18 -31.37 12.33 47.46
C ALA A 18 -31.70 13.37 46.37
N ALA A 19 -31.15 13.24 45.16
CA ALA A 19 -31.46 14.13 44.05
C ALA A 19 -32.95 14.07 43.67
N ARG A 20 -33.53 12.87 43.61
CA ARG A 20 -34.98 12.69 43.36
C ARG A 20 -35.85 13.33 44.45
N LEU A 21 -35.49 13.14 45.71
CA LEU A 21 -36.21 13.76 46.84
C LEU A 21 -36.07 15.29 46.81
N ALA A 22 -34.89 15.82 46.45
CA ALA A 22 -34.66 17.25 46.28
C ALA A 22 -35.62 17.85 45.24
N ALA A 23 -35.81 17.15 44.13
CA ALA A 23 -36.72 17.55 43.06
C ALA A 23 -38.18 17.73 43.53
N ALA A 24 -38.62 16.94 44.52
CA ALA A 24 -39.95 17.06 45.12
C ALA A 24 -40.03 18.18 46.17
N SER A 25 -38.95 18.38 46.95
CA SER A 25 -38.90 19.35 48.05
C SER A 25 -39.03 20.80 47.59
N GLY A 26 -38.42 21.17 46.46
CA GLY A 26 -38.37 22.56 45.99
C GLY A 26 -37.47 23.48 46.82
N GLU A 27 -36.60 22.94 47.70
CA GLU A 27 -35.77 23.74 48.60
C GLU A 27 -34.64 24.49 47.86
N LEU A 28 -34.65 25.82 47.95
CA LEU A 28 -33.65 26.68 47.29
C LEU A 28 -32.22 26.51 47.86
N GLY A 29 -32.09 26.07 49.11
CA GLY A 29 -30.79 25.83 49.75
C GLY A 29 -29.99 24.69 49.14
N LEU A 30 -30.60 23.89 48.25
CA LEU A 30 -29.97 22.73 47.62
C LEU A 30 -29.32 23.05 46.26
N VAL A 31 -29.54 24.25 45.72
CA VAL A 31 -29.15 24.60 44.34
C VAL A 31 -27.65 24.43 44.10
N ASP A 32 -26.79 24.92 44.99
CA ASP A 32 -25.34 24.84 44.79
C ASP A 32 -24.85 23.40 44.75
N LYS A 33 -25.36 22.55 45.66
CA LYS A 33 -24.95 21.14 45.71
C LYS A 33 -25.48 20.34 44.53
N LEU A 34 -26.72 20.59 44.11
CA LEU A 34 -27.28 19.95 42.92
C LEU A 34 -26.57 20.40 41.65
N LEU A 35 -26.12 21.66 41.57
CA LEU A 35 -25.33 22.17 40.44
C LEU A 35 -23.96 21.51 40.38
N GLU A 36 -23.28 21.38 41.52
CA GLU A 36 -22.02 20.64 41.61
C GLU A 36 -22.19 19.19 41.13
N LEU A 37 -23.22 18.48 41.60
CA LEU A 37 -23.51 17.11 41.17
C LEU A 37 -23.85 17.04 39.68
N ALA A 38 -24.68 17.96 39.17
CA ALA A 38 -25.05 17.98 37.76
C ALA A 38 -23.85 18.19 36.84
N LEU A 39 -22.85 18.97 37.26
CA LEU A 39 -21.67 19.28 36.46
C LEU A 39 -20.53 18.27 36.60
N HIS A 40 -20.44 17.55 37.74
CA HIS A 40 -19.26 16.77 38.07
C HIS A 40 -19.52 15.31 38.46
N ASP A 41 -20.76 14.91 38.73
CA ASP A 41 -21.09 13.53 39.13
C ASP A 41 -21.54 12.69 37.92
N ASN A 42 -20.67 11.77 37.52
CA ASN A 42 -20.88 10.82 36.42
C ASN A 42 -21.28 9.42 36.90
N ALA A 43 -21.58 9.25 38.20
CA ALA A 43 -21.95 7.95 38.73
C ALA A 43 -23.21 7.41 38.05
N GLU A 44 -23.14 6.16 37.61
CA GLU A 44 -24.21 5.41 36.98
C GLU A 44 -24.70 4.35 37.97
N VAL A 45 -25.98 4.44 38.32
CA VAL A 45 -26.61 3.58 39.32
C VAL A 45 -27.60 2.65 38.62
N ARG A 46 -27.46 1.36 38.88
CA ARG A 46 -28.40 0.35 38.39
C ARG A 46 -29.68 0.37 39.22
N THR A 47 -30.80 0.77 38.62
CA THR A 47 -32.11 0.79 39.26
C THR A 47 -32.97 -0.40 38.78
N ILE A 48 -33.68 -1.05 39.71
CA ILE A 48 -34.58 -2.17 39.39
C ILE A 48 -35.96 -1.59 39.03
N GLY A 49 -36.18 -1.38 37.73
CA GLY A 49 -37.43 -0.92 37.15
C GLY A 49 -38.27 -2.06 36.57
N GLY A 50 -38.75 -2.99 37.41
CA GLY A 50 -39.62 -4.09 36.95
C GLY A 50 -38.91 -5.11 36.04
N ILE A 51 -39.36 -5.25 34.77
CA ILE A 51 -38.96 -6.34 33.85
C ILE A 51 -37.63 -6.04 33.10
N ALA A 52 -37.03 -4.86 33.28
CA ALA A 52 -35.74 -4.50 32.67
C ALA A 52 -34.82 -3.77 33.66
N GLU A 53 -33.52 -4.00 33.52
CA GLU A 53 -32.49 -3.20 34.19
C GLU A 53 -32.47 -1.80 33.56
N VAL A 54 -32.60 -0.76 34.39
CA VAL A 54 -32.46 0.64 33.98
C VAL A 54 -31.22 1.20 34.67
N TYR A 55 -30.42 1.96 33.94
CA TYR A 55 -29.27 2.65 34.51
C TYR A 55 -29.55 4.15 34.50
N GLU A 56 -29.33 4.81 35.64
CA GLU A 56 -29.61 6.23 35.83
C GLU A 56 -28.37 6.95 36.35
N HIS A 57 -28.13 8.16 35.83
CA HIS A 57 -26.99 8.99 36.23
C HIS A 57 -27.37 9.95 37.36
N VAL A 58 -26.54 10.00 38.41
CA VAL A 58 -26.73 10.92 39.55
C VAL A 58 -26.78 12.37 39.08
N GLY A 59 -25.85 12.78 38.20
CA GLY A 59 -25.81 14.14 37.68
C GLY A 59 -27.04 14.53 36.86
N ASP A 60 -27.65 13.60 36.12
CA ASP A 60 -28.85 13.88 35.33
C ASP A 60 -30.08 14.04 36.24
N ALA A 61 -30.19 13.21 37.27
CA ALA A 61 -31.21 13.37 38.32
C ALA A 61 -31.04 14.70 39.07
N ALA A 62 -29.80 15.12 39.33
CA ALA A 62 -29.51 16.42 39.95
C ALA A 62 -29.89 17.60 39.03
N ALA A 63 -29.61 17.50 37.73
CA ALA A 63 -30.03 18.48 36.74
C ALA A 63 -31.56 18.59 36.61
N GLU A 64 -32.26 17.45 36.64
CA GLU A 64 -33.73 17.42 36.65
C GLU A 64 -34.28 18.08 37.93
N ALA A 65 -33.69 17.77 39.09
CA ALA A 65 -34.06 18.40 40.36
C ALA A 65 -33.88 19.92 40.31
N LEU A 66 -32.76 20.41 39.76
CA LEU A 66 -32.55 21.83 39.52
C LEU A 66 -33.62 22.43 38.61
N GLY A 67 -33.97 21.77 37.51
CA GLY A 67 -35.03 22.21 36.60
C GLY A 67 -36.36 22.42 37.33
N ARG A 68 -36.74 21.49 38.21
CA ARG A 68 -37.98 21.61 39.01
C ARG A 68 -37.93 22.71 40.07
N ILE A 69 -36.77 22.89 40.74
CA ILE A 69 -36.59 23.94 41.76
C ILE A 69 -36.59 25.32 41.12
N LEU A 70 -35.79 25.49 40.06
CA LEU A 70 -35.57 26.79 39.41
C LEU A 70 -36.70 27.17 38.44
N GLY A 71 -37.41 26.20 37.86
CA GLY A 71 -38.53 26.46 36.94
C GLY A 71 -39.72 27.20 37.56
N ARG A 72 -39.74 27.36 38.89
CA ARG A 72 -40.72 28.20 39.61
C ARG A 72 -40.36 29.69 39.62
N ARG A 73 -39.19 30.06 39.08
CA ARG A 73 -38.69 31.45 39.04
C ARG A 73 -38.89 32.04 37.64
N SER A 74 -39.01 33.37 37.59
CA SER A 74 -39.17 34.13 36.35
C SER A 74 -37.84 34.42 35.64
N ASP A 75 -36.72 34.43 36.35
CA ASP A 75 -35.42 34.84 35.82
C ASP A 75 -34.40 33.70 35.79
N VAL A 76 -33.48 33.77 34.82
CA VAL A 76 -32.33 32.86 34.68
C VAL A 76 -31.40 33.00 35.87
N ASP A 77 -31.11 31.89 36.57
CA ASP A 77 -30.18 31.90 37.70
C ASP A 77 -28.74 32.22 37.22
N THR A 78 -28.08 33.15 37.90
CA THR A 78 -26.75 33.64 37.53
C THR A 78 -25.68 32.56 37.62
N ARG A 79 -25.83 31.57 38.51
CA ARG A 79 -24.91 30.43 38.64
C ARG A 79 -25.00 29.51 37.44
N ILE A 80 -26.20 29.26 36.94
CA ILE A 80 -26.43 28.46 35.73
C ILE A 80 -25.84 29.18 34.52
N ARG A 81 -26.05 30.50 34.41
CA ARG A 81 -25.45 31.31 33.34
C ARG A 81 -23.92 31.26 33.40
N ALA A 82 -23.33 31.38 34.59
CA ALA A 82 -21.88 31.27 34.76
C ALA A 82 -21.36 29.89 34.33
N ALA A 83 -22.00 28.80 34.78
CA ALA A 83 -21.64 27.45 34.37
C ALA A 83 -21.77 27.23 32.85
N ALA A 84 -22.82 27.78 32.22
CA ALA A 84 -23.02 27.65 30.78
C ALA A 84 -21.90 28.29 29.95
N LEU A 85 -21.28 29.36 30.47
CA LEU A 85 -20.21 30.12 29.82
C LEU A 85 -18.80 29.65 30.22
N ASP A 86 -18.67 28.88 31.30
CA ASP A 86 -17.39 28.40 31.80
C ASP A 86 -16.81 27.29 30.91
N LEU A 87 -15.69 27.57 30.25
CA LEU A 87 -15.03 26.67 29.31
C LEU A 87 -14.25 25.54 30.01
N ASP A 88 -14.00 25.63 31.31
CA ASP A 88 -13.32 24.58 32.07
C ASP A 88 -14.25 23.42 32.44
N LEU A 89 -15.56 23.63 32.31
CA LEU A 89 -16.58 22.59 32.49
C LEU A 89 -16.71 21.67 31.27
N ASP A 90 -17.13 20.43 31.53
CA ASP A 90 -17.43 19.43 30.52
C ASP A 90 -18.63 19.85 29.65
N ASP A 91 -18.45 19.83 28.33
CA ASP A 91 -19.45 20.34 27.39
C ASP A 91 -20.73 19.48 27.37
N ASP A 92 -20.61 18.17 27.58
CA ASP A 92 -21.75 17.25 27.58
C ASP A 92 -22.54 17.38 28.89
N ARG A 93 -21.88 17.53 30.04
CA ARG A 93 -22.56 17.82 31.32
C ARG A 93 -23.32 19.13 31.30
N VAL A 94 -22.72 20.20 30.76
CA VAL A 94 -23.39 21.50 30.64
C VAL A 94 -24.58 21.42 29.67
N ALA A 95 -24.44 20.69 28.55
CA ALA A 95 -25.55 20.47 27.62
C ALA A 95 -26.70 19.69 28.28
N SER A 96 -26.40 18.61 29.02
CA SER A 96 -27.40 17.85 29.78
C SER A 96 -28.08 18.70 30.85
N LEU A 97 -27.34 19.54 31.57
CA LEU A 97 -27.90 20.50 32.52
C LEU A 97 -28.93 21.40 31.83
N LEU A 98 -28.55 22.06 30.72
CA LEU A 98 -29.43 22.94 29.97
C LEU A 98 -30.68 22.21 29.43
N TYR A 99 -30.52 20.95 29.01
CA TYR A 99 -31.64 20.10 28.58
C TYR A 99 -32.66 19.90 29.70
N TYR A 100 -32.22 19.44 30.87
CA TYR A 100 -33.10 19.12 32.00
C TYR A 100 -33.72 20.35 32.68
N LEU A 101 -33.07 21.52 32.56
CA LEU A 101 -33.64 22.79 33.01
C LEU A 101 -34.89 23.21 32.20
N GLY A 102 -34.99 22.76 30.94
CA GLY A 102 -36.20 22.87 30.12
C GLY A 102 -36.59 24.29 29.69
N ALA A 103 -37.88 24.49 29.41
CA ALA A 103 -38.43 25.71 28.80
C ALA A 103 -38.06 27.05 29.48
N PRO A 104 -37.97 27.16 30.83
CA PRO A 104 -37.55 28.41 31.48
C PRO A 104 -36.14 28.88 31.10
N TYR A 105 -35.26 27.96 30.70
CA TYR A 105 -33.87 28.25 30.30
C TYR A 105 -33.67 28.29 28.79
N GLU A 106 -34.75 28.18 28.01
CA GLU A 106 -34.72 28.34 26.55
C GLU A 106 -34.15 29.70 26.10
N PRO A 107 -34.45 30.85 26.75
CA PRO A 107 -33.83 32.12 26.38
C PRO A 107 -32.31 32.14 26.57
N LEU A 108 -31.80 31.51 27.63
CA LEU A 108 -30.35 31.35 27.83
C LEU A 108 -29.78 30.47 26.72
N ARG A 109 -30.40 29.32 26.43
CA ARG A 109 -29.95 28.44 25.35
C ARG A 109 -29.86 29.19 24.01
N GLN A 110 -30.87 30.00 23.67
CA GLN A 110 -30.88 30.82 22.45
C GLN A 110 -29.80 31.91 22.45
N GLU A 111 -29.51 32.53 23.59
CA GLU A 111 -28.36 33.45 23.73
C GLU A 111 -27.04 32.73 23.38
N LEU A 112 -26.84 31.53 23.94
CA LEU A 112 -25.64 30.72 23.71
C LEU A 112 -25.50 30.27 22.24
N GLU A 113 -26.59 30.11 21.48
CA GLU A 113 -26.56 29.77 20.04
C GLU A 113 -25.77 30.79 19.21
N THR A 114 -25.66 32.04 19.67
CA THR A 114 -24.98 33.13 18.95
C THR A 114 -23.63 33.51 19.54
N HIS A 115 -23.16 32.77 20.55
CA HIS A 115 -21.96 33.11 21.30
C HIS A 115 -20.68 33.07 20.45
N PRO A 116 -19.71 33.98 20.66
CA PRO A 116 -18.44 33.98 19.94
C PRO A 116 -17.53 32.78 20.24
N GLU A 117 -17.87 31.92 21.19
CA GLU A 117 -17.11 30.70 21.47
C GLU A 117 -17.80 29.47 20.90
N ASP A 118 -17.05 28.67 20.15
CA ASP A 118 -17.59 27.51 19.42
C ASP A 118 -18.10 26.42 20.37
N ARG A 119 -17.39 26.18 21.47
CA ARG A 119 -17.79 25.22 22.52
C ARG A 119 -19.11 25.62 23.17
N VAL A 120 -19.32 26.92 23.41
CA VAL A 120 -20.57 27.44 23.98
C VAL A 120 -21.74 27.23 23.03
N ARG A 121 -21.56 27.51 21.73
CA ARG A 121 -22.59 27.21 20.71
C ARG A 121 -22.88 25.72 20.63
N LEU A 122 -21.86 24.87 20.71
CA LEU A 122 -22.02 23.41 20.70
C LEU A 122 -22.87 22.92 21.88
N ARG A 123 -22.63 23.43 23.09
CA ARG A 123 -23.46 23.14 24.28
C ARG A 123 -24.92 23.48 24.04
N ALA A 124 -25.19 24.65 23.45
CA ALA A 124 -26.55 25.11 23.15
C ALA A 124 -27.30 24.20 22.15
N VAL A 125 -26.58 23.66 21.17
CA VAL A 125 -27.13 22.69 20.19
C VAL A 125 -27.33 21.32 20.83
N ARG A 126 -26.39 20.86 21.66
CA ARG A 126 -26.49 19.57 22.37
C ARG A 126 -27.58 19.54 23.44
N ALA A 127 -27.89 20.67 24.05
CA ALA A 127 -28.98 20.82 25.01
C ALA A 127 -30.37 20.50 24.42
N VAL A 128 -30.49 20.39 23.09
CA VAL A 128 -31.66 19.79 22.44
C VAL A 128 -31.30 18.36 22.06
N LEU A 129 -31.97 17.36 22.64
CA LEU A 129 -31.71 15.95 22.30
C LEU A 129 -31.92 15.70 20.80
N SER A 130 -31.10 14.83 20.21
CA SER A 130 -31.12 14.50 18.79
C SER A 130 -32.51 14.08 18.29
N ILE A 131 -33.28 13.36 19.12
CA ILE A 131 -34.66 12.92 18.82
C ILE A 131 -35.69 14.07 18.78
N HIS A 132 -35.37 15.22 19.38
CA HIS A 132 -36.23 16.41 19.42
C HIS A 132 -35.81 17.48 18.42
N ARG A 133 -34.64 17.35 17.78
CA ARG A 133 -34.18 18.31 16.78
C ARG A 133 -34.98 18.18 15.49
N THR A 134 -35.63 19.28 15.10
CA THR A 134 -36.29 19.39 13.80
C THR A 134 -35.29 19.70 12.68
N LYS A 135 -35.74 19.58 11.43
CA LYS A 135 -34.93 19.96 10.26
C LYS A 135 -34.59 21.44 10.30
N GLU A 136 -35.56 22.28 10.63
CA GLU A 136 -35.42 23.73 10.74
C GLU A 136 -34.42 24.11 11.82
N PHE A 137 -34.48 23.42 12.97
CA PHE A 137 -33.52 23.61 14.05
C PHE A 137 -32.08 23.36 13.56
N GLY A 138 -31.82 22.20 12.96
CA GLY A 138 -30.49 21.85 12.46
C GLY A 138 -30.01 22.76 11.32
N ALA A 139 -30.91 23.14 10.41
CA ALA A 139 -30.57 23.95 9.23
C ALA A 139 -29.93 25.30 9.59
N ARG A 140 -30.32 25.91 10.72
CA ARG A 140 -29.75 27.18 11.23
C ARG A 140 -28.24 27.08 11.51
N PHE A 141 -27.76 25.89 11.84
CA PHE A 141 -26.38 25.65 12.28
C PHE A 141 -25.51 25.01 11.21
N LEU A 142 -26.06 24.68 10.04
CA LEU A 142 -25.28 24.09 8.94
C LEU A 142 -24.28 25.06 8.30
N THR A 143 -24.43 26.36 8.55
CA THR A 143 -23.47 27.40 8.12
C THR A 143 -22.63 27.94 9.26
N ASP A 144 -22.67 27.31 10.44
CA ASP A 144 -21.83 27.70 11.58
C ASP A 144 -20.35 27.58 11.20
N ARG A 145 -19.49 28.47 11.70
CA ARG A 145 -18.04 28.43 11.44
C ARG A 145 -17.36 27.19 12.05
N SER A 146 -17.89 26.68 13.15
CA SER A 146 -17.38 25.50 13.85
C SER A 146 -17.81 24.21 13.18
N ALA A 147 -16.83 23.37 12.82
CA ALA A 147 -17.13 22.04 12.29
C ALA A 147 -17.90 21.16 13.28
N ALA A 148 -17.62 21.29 14.59
CA ALA A 148 -18.29 20.50 15.63
C ALA A 148 -19.78 20.84 15.72
N VAL A 149 -20.12 22.14 15.65
CA VAL A 149 -21.51 22.60 15.62
C VAL A 149 -22.22 22.12 14.35
N ARG A 150 -21.57 22.22 13.18
CA ARG A 150 -22.13 21.71 11.91
C ARG A 150 -22.37 20.20 11.96
N VAL A 151 -21.46 19.42 12.57
CA VAL A 151 -21.64 17.97 12.76
C VAL A 151 -22.85 17.67 13.64
N GLU A 152 -22.97 18.37 14.78
CA GLU A 152 -24.11 18.18 15.69
C GLU A 152 -25.44 18.54 15.01
N ALA A 153 -25.43 19.58 14.17
CA ALA A 153 -26.57 20.02 13.37
C ALA A 153 -27.03 19.02 12.31
N LEU A 154 -26.19 18.06 11.91
CA LEU A 154 -26.55 16.97 11.02
C LEU A 154 -27.29 15.83 11.74
N ASN A 155 -27.16 15.75 13.07
CA ASN A 155 -27.82 14.76 13.92
C ASN A 155 -29.25 15.20 14.27
N VAL A 156 -30.17 15.08 13.32
CA VAL A 156 -31.61 15.41 13.50
C VAL A 156 -32.49 14.17 13.32
N ALA A 157 -33.60 14.09 14.05
CA ALA A 157 -34.41 12.88 14.19
C ALA A 157 -34.91 12.27 12.86
N ARG A 158 -35.20 13.11 11.85
CA ARG A 158 -35.69 12.68 10.53
C ARG A 158 -34.69 12.92 9.39
N GLY A 159 -33.44 13.24 9.72
CA GLY A 159 -32.44 13.69 8.76
C GLY A 159 -32.81 14.99 8.03
N HIS A 160 -31.90 15.50 7.22
CA HIS A 160 -32.13 16.60 6.26
C HIS A 160 -32.54 16.06 4.88
N GLU A 161 -32.92 16.96 3.97
CA GLU A 161 -33.07 16.60 2.55
C GLU A 161 -31.72 16.12 1.97
N HIS A 162 -31.76 15.16 1.04
CA HIS A 162 -30.53 14.57 0.49
C HIS A 162 -29.60 15.61 -0.15
N GLU A 163 -30.16 16.66 -0.77
CA GLU A 163 -29.40 17.76 -1.39
C GLU A 163 -28.49 18.48 -0.40
N VAL A 164 -28.92 18.63 0.86
CA VAL A 164 -28.13 19.24 1.92
C VAL A 164 -26.88 18.40 2.20
N TYR A 165 -27.06 17.09 2.37
CA TYR A 165 -25.94 16.18 2.62
C TYR A 165 -25.01 16.08 1.39
N LEU A 166 -25.55 16.06 0.17
CA LEU A 166 -24.75 16.03 -1.05
C LEU A 166 -23.88 17.28 -1.19
N ARG A 167 -24.45 18.47 -0.92
CA ARG A 167 -23.71 19.73 -0.90
C ARG A 167 -22.61 19.71 0.15
N LEU A 168 -22.93 19.33 1.39
CA LEU A 168 -21.94 19.30 2.48
C LEU A 168 -20.83 18.27 2.22
N MET A 169 -21.16 17.09 1.73
CA MET A 169 -20.19 16.06 1.35
C MET A 169 -19.19 16.56 0.28
N ARG A 170 -19.65 17.42 -0.63
CA ARG A 170 -18.81 17.95 -1.73
C ARG A 170 -18.02 19.20 -1.32
N ASP A 171 -18.68 20.12 -0.62
CA ASP A 171 -18.23 21.51 -0.53
C ASP A 171 -17.79 21.94 0.88
N ASP A 172 -18.12 21.18 1.95
CA ASP A 172 -17.75 21.60 3.32
C ASP A 172 -16.22 21.51 3.51
N PRO A 173 -15.56 22.53 4.09
CA PRO A 173 -14.11 22.51 4.29
C PRO A 173 -13.66 21.46 5.33
N ALA A 174 -14.52 21.10 6.29
CA ALA A 174 -14.17 20.20 7.38
C ALA A 174 -14.40 18.72 6.99
N PRO A 175 -13.37 17.85 7.02
CA PRO A 175 -13.52 16.44 6.63
C PRO A 175 -14.55 15.70 7.47
N ARG A 176 -14.64 16.01 8.77
CA ARG A 176 -15.62 15.39 9.67
C ARG A 176 -17.07 15.68 9.27
N VAL A 177 -17.36 16.87 8.75
CA VAL A 177 -18.69 17.21 8.23
C VAL A 177 -18.97 16.42 6.96
N ARG A 178 -18.00 16.33 6.05
CA ARG A 178 -18.12 15.53 4.82
C ARG A 178 -18.34 14.04 5.11
N GLU A 179 -17.62 13.50 6.09
CA GLU A 179 -17.77 12.12 6.57
C GLU A 179 -19.18 11.86 7.12
N VAL A 180 -19.68 12.73 8.01
CA VAL A 180 -21.03 12.58 8.60
C VAL A 180 -22.10 12.71 7.52
N ALA A 181 -21.96 13.66 6.59
CA ALA A 181 -22.87 13.81 5.46
C ALA A 181 -22.90 12.57 4.56
N ALA A 182 -21.73 11.99 4.25
CA ALA A 182 -21.64 10.73 3.52
C ALA A 182 -22.30 9.57 4.29
N ARG A 183 -22.08 9.48 5.61
CA ARG A 183 -22.70 8.47 6.49
C ARG A 183 -24.23 8.56 6.43
N SER A 184 -24.80 9.76 6.49
CA SER A 184 -26.25 9.97 6.40
C SER A 184 -26.85 9.52 5.07
N LEU A 185 -26.07 9.53 3.98
CA LEU A 185 -26.49 9.08 2.65
C LEU A 185 -26.17 7.60 2.36
N ARG A 186 -25.48 6.89 3.26
CA ARG A 186 -24.93 5.55 3.02
C ARG A 186 -25.99 4.54 2.58
N PHE A 187 -27.18 4.57 3.19
CA PHE A 187 -28.25 3.60 2.96
C PHE A 187 -29.41 4.15 2.10
N THR A 188 -29.20 5.23 1.38
CA THR A 188 -30.26 5.88 0.58
C THR A 188 -30.22 5.42 -0.88
N PRO A 189 -30.92 4.33 -1.30
CA PRO A 189 -30.75 3.70 -2.62
C PRO A 189 -30.96 4.64 -3.82
N ALA A 190 -31.79 5.68 -3.66
CA ALA A 190 -32.07 6.67 -4.70
C ALA A 190 -30.85 7.50 -5.13
N ILE A 191 -29.83 7.63 -4.28
CA ILE A 191 -28.59 8.33 -4.63
C ILE A 191 -27.66 7.38 -5.39
N GLY A 192 -27.31 7.72 -6.63
CA GLY A 192 -26.37 6.93 -7.43
C GLY A 192 -24.95 6.89 -6.85
N SER A 193 -24.05 6.18 -7.54
CA SER A 193 -22.62 6.12 -7.18
C SER A 193 -21.89 7.44 -7.50
N GLU A 194 -22.33 8.18 -8.53
CA GLU A 194 -21.65 9.35 -9.08
C GLU A 194 -21.24 10.41 -8.04
N PRO A 195 -22.09 10.85 -7.09
CA PRO A 195 -21.69 11.87 -6.12
C PRO A 195 -20.58 11.38 -5.18
N PHE A 196 -20.61 10.10 -4.80
CA PHE A 196 -19.59 9.49 -3.96
C PHE A 196 -18.28 9.29 -4.72
N ILE A 197 -18.34 8.95 -6.01
CA ILE A 197 -17.17 8.87 -6.89
C ILE A 197 -16.50 10.25 -7.01
N ALA A 198 -17.29 11.30 -7.24
CA ALA A 198 -16.78 12.66 -7.35
C ALA A 198 -16.12 13.13 -6.04
N ALA A 199 -16.76 12.89 -4.89
CA ALA A 199 -16.19 13.22 -3.58
C ALA A 199 -14.91 12.42 -3.29
N ALA A 200 -14.89 11.11 -3.58
CA ALA A 200 -13.75 10.24 -3.33
C ALA A 200 -12.49 10.62 -4.12
N ARG A 201 -12.63 11.28 -5.29
CA ARG A 201 -11.50 11.73 -6.12
C ARG A 201 -10.71 12.87 -5.48
N VAL A 202 -11.36 13.73 -4.71
CA VAL A 202 -10.75 14.93 -4.13
C VAL A 202 -10.51 14.80 -2.63
N GLU A 203 -11.18 13.87 -1.96
CA GLU A 203 -11.04 13.65 -0.52
C GLU A 203 -9.66 13.10 -0.16
N ARG A 204 -9.04 13.69 0.86
CA ARG A 204 -7.71 13.32 1.37
C ARG A 204 -7.75 12.79 2.79
N ASP A 205 -8.79 13.12 3.56
CA ASP A 205 -8.91 12.66 4.94
C ASP A 205 -9.24 11.16 5.02
N PRO A 206 -8.46 10.35 5.75
CA PRO A 206 -8.65 8.89 5.78
C PRO A 206 -10.06 8.47 6.25
N ALA A 207 -10.63 9.13 7.26
CA ALA A 207 -11.93 8.76 7.81
C ALA A 207 -13.07 9.05 6.82
N ALA A 208 -13.05 10.23 6.20
CA ALA A 208 -13.99 10.59 5.14
C ALA A 208 -13.85 9.67 3.92
N ARG A 209 -12.62 9.37 3.48
CA ARG A 209 -12.33 8.42 2.39
C ARG A 209 -12.93 7.03 2.66
N ALA A 210 -12.75 6.52 3.87
CA ALA A 210 -13.28 5.23 4.27
C ALA A 210 -14.81 5.20 4.31
N MET A 211 -15.44 6.29 4.76
CA MET A 211 -16.89 6.41 4.69
C MET A 211 -17.39 6.45 3.24
N LEU A 212 -16.73 7.20 2.36
CA LEU A 212 -17.07 7.25 0.93
C LEU A 212 -16.93 5.88 0.26
N LEU A 213 -15.86 5.14 0.55
CA LEU A 213 -15.71 3.75 0.12
C LEU A 213 -16.86 2.89 0.66
N SER A 214 -17.20 3.02 1.94
CA SER A 214 -18.34 2.31 2.53
C SER A 214 -19.62 2.61 1.74
N CYS A 215 -19.93 3.87 1.45
CA CYS A 215 -21.08 4.26 0.63
C CYS A 215 -21.07 3.57 -0.75
N LEU A 216 -19.93 3.57 -1.45
CA LEU A 216 -19.78 2.91 -2.75
C LEU A 216 -20.04 1.39 -2.68
N THR A 217 -19.68 0.72 -1.57
CA THR A 217 -19.91 -0.73 -1.41
C THR A 217 -21.38 -1.12 -1.38
N TYR A 218 -22.27 -0.24 -0.90
CA TYR A 218 -23.72 -0.44 -0.84
C TYR A 218 -24.45 -0.06 -2.14
N ARG A 219 -23.72 0.39 -3.17
CA ARG A 219 -24.31 0.77 -4.47
C ARG A 219 -24.20 -0.34 -5.50
N ARG A 220 -24.99 -0.17 -6.58
CA ARG A 220 -24.91 -1.02 -7.77
C ARG A 220 -23.46 -1.07 -8.26
N ARG A 221 -22.99 -2.27 -8.59
CA ARG A 221 -21.65 -2.50 -9.12
C ARG A 221 -21.61 -2.29 -10.64
N ASP A 222 -21.92 -1.07 -11.07
CA ASP A 222 -21.61 -0.64 -12.43
C ASP A 222 -20.09 -0.41 -12.59
N ARG A 223 -19.65 -0.27 -13.84
CA ARG A 223 -18.22 -0.11 -14.16
C ARG A 223 -17.61 1.11 -13.47
N ALA A 224 -18.30 2.25 -13.44
CA ALA A 224 -17.77 3.46 -12.82
C ALA A 224 -17.55 3.30 -11.32
N ASN A 225 -18.51 2.69 -10.61
CA ASN A 225 -18.39 2.37 -9.19
C ASN A 225 -17.25 1.38 -8.94
N VAL A 226 -17.14 0.32 -9.74
CA VAL A 226 -16.05 -0.66 -9.63
C VAL A 226 -14.68 0.00 -9.79
N LEU A 227 -14.48 0.85 -10.81
CA LEU A 227 -13.22 1.57 -11.02
C LEU A 227 -12.92 2.55 -9.88
N ALA A 228 -13.94 3.17 -9.29
CA ALA A 228 -13.76 4.03 -8.12
C ALA A 228 -13.30 3.24 -6.89
N ILE A 229 -13.86 2.05 -6.66
CA ILE A 229 -13.42 1.15 -5.58
C ILE A 229 -11.99 0.66 -5.84
N VAL A 230 -11.62 0.35 -7.10
CA VAL A 230 -10.23 -0.01 -7.47
C VAL A 230 -9.24 1.08 -7.07
N ALA A 231 -9.59 2.36 -7.25
CA ALA A 231 -8.71 3.47 -6.87
C ALA A 231 -8.39 3.49 -5.36
N PHE A 232 -9.26 2.94 -4.49
CA PHE A 232 -8.97 2.82 -3.05
C PHE A 232 -7.94 1.73 -2.70
N LEU A 233 -7.56 0.86 -3.64
CA LEU A 233 -6.42 -0.06 -3.44
C LEU A 233 -5.07 0.69 -3.39
N ALA A 234 -5.04 1.93 -3.91
CA ALA A 234 -3.88 2.82 -3.84
C ALA A 234 -3.79 3.62 -2.53
N ASP A 235 -4.79 3.52 -1.64
CA ASP A 235 -4.87 4.35 -0.45
C ASP A 235 -3.69 4.08 0.50
N THR A 236 -3.19 5.11 1.19
CA THR A 236 -2.09 4.95 2.16
C THR A 236 -2.58 4.26 3.43
N ALA A 237 -3.86 4.43 3.79
CA ALA A 237 -4.47 3.81 4.95
C ALA A 237 -4.76 2.33 4.69
N GLY A 238 -4.07 1.44 5.42
CA GLY A 238 -4.20 -0.01 5.24
C GLY A 238 -5.63 -0.54 5.45
N TYR A 239 -6.41 0.05 6.37
CA TYR A 239 -7.80 -0.36 6.58
C TYR A 239 -8.72 0.00 5.40
N THR A 240 -8.49 1.13 4.73
CA THR A 240 -9.23 1.51 3.52
C THR A 240 -8.92 0.57 2.36
N ARG A 241 -7.63 0.21 2.18
CA ARG A 241 -7.23 -0.81 1.19
C ARG A 241 -7.92 -2.16 1.45
N ARG A 242 -7.98 -2.61 2.71
CA ARG A 242 -8.68 -3.85 3.11
C ARG A 242 -10.15 -3.82 2.74
N LEU A 243 -10.85 -2.73 3.08
CA LEU A 243 -12.26 -2.56 2.73
C LEU A 243 -12.47 -2.58 1.21
N ALA A 244 -11.58 -1.97 0.44
CA ALA A 244 -11.67 -1.93 -1.02
C ALA A 244 -11.47 -3.31 -1.63
N ARG A 245 -10.44 -4.04 -1.17
CA ARG A 245 -10.19 -5.43 -1.53
C ARG A 245 -11.38 -6.33 -1.22
N ASP A 246 -11.93 -6.24 -0.01
CA ASP A 246 -13.07 -7.06 0.41
C ASP A 246 -14.31 -6.74 -0.43
N ALA A 247 -14.51 -5.47 -0.76
CA ALA A 247 -15.56 -5.02 -1.67
C ALA A 247 -15.39 -5.56 -3.10
N LEU A 248 -14.16 -5.86 -3.54
CA LEU A 248 -13.83 -6.35 -4.89
C LEU A 248 -13.70 -7.88 -4.98
N ARG A 249 -13.77 -8.59 -3.84
CA ARG A 249 -13.47 -10.03 -3.72
C ARG A 249 -14.20 -10.92 -4.74
N ALA A 250 -15.45 -10.60 -5.05
CA ALA A 250 -16.29 -11.38 -5.95
C ALA A 250 -16.61 -10.68 -7.29
N VAL A 251 -15.91 -9.58 -7.61
CA VAL A 251 -16.13 -8.84 -8.86
C VAL A 251 -15.36 -9.51 -10.00
N ASP A 252 -16.09 -9.95 -11.02
CA ASP A 252 -15.54 -10.52 -12.25
C ASP A 252 -15.25 -9.42 -13.29
N ASP A 253 -14.11 -8.73 -13.14
CA ASP A 253 -13.66 -7.66 -14.05
C ASP A 253 -12.14 -7.71 -14.23
N ALA A 254 -11.68 -7.60 -15.47
CA ALA A 254 -10.26 -7.69 -15.82
C ALA A 254 -9.41 -6.56 -15.19
N THR A 255 -9.99 -5.38 -14.99
CA THR A 255 -9.35 -4.23 -14.33
C THR A 255 -9.17 -4.51 -12.85
N VAL A 256 -10.17 -5.11 -12.20
CA VAL A 256 -10.08 -5.55 -10.80
C VAL A 256 -9.01 -6.62 -10.65
N GLY A 257 -9.00 -7.62 -11.53
CA GLY A 257 -7.96 -8.65 -11.57
C GLY A 257 -6.56 -8.06 -11.73
N ALA A 258 -6.37 -7.10 -12.65
CA ALA A 258 -5.09 -6.41 -12.83
C ALA A 258 -4.68 -5.59 -11.59
N ALA A 259 -5.61 -4.88 -10.96
CA ALA A 259 -5.32 -4.08 -9.76
C ALA A 259 -4.91 -4.96 -8.57
N ILE A 260 -5.67 -6.02 -8.30
CA ILE A 260 -5.36 -6.97 -7.23
C ILE A 260 -4.06 -7.70 -7.52
N ALA A 261 -3.82 -8.09 -8.77
CA ALA A 261 -2.58 -8.73 -9.17
C ALA A 261 -1.36 -7.82 -9.00
N PHE A 262 -1.47 -6.56 -9.39
CA PHE A 262 -0.42 -5.56 -9.14
C PHE A 262 -0.15 -5.43 -7.64
N ARG A 263 -1.19 -5.36 -6.79
CA ARG A 263 -1.00 -5.34 -5.32
C ARG A 263 -0.30 -6.59 -4.79
N VAL A 264 -0.67 -7.77 -5.27
CA VAL A 264 0.00 -9.04 -4.89
C VAL A 264 1.50 -9.00 -5.17
N LEU A 265 1.95 -8.27 -6.20
CA LEU A 265 3.39 -8.16 -6.50
C LEU A 265 4.16 -7.27 -5.52
N VAL A 266 3.49 -6.31 -4.87
CA VAL A 266 4.12 -5.27 -4.04
C VAL A 266 3.70 -5.29 -2.58
N GLU A 267 2.84 -6.23 -2.16
CA GLU A 267 2.33 -6.31 -0.78
C GLU A 267 3.28 -7.11 0.12
N PRO A 268 3.96 -6.47 1.10
CA PRO A 268 4.83 -7.16 2.02
C PRO A 268 4.08 -7.89 3.14
N ASP A 269 2.87 -7.47 3.50
CA ASP A 269 2.14 -7.97 4.67
C ASP A 269 1.41 -9.30 4.40
N ASP A 270 1.73 -10.34 5.16
CA ASP A 270 1.21 -11.70 4.95
C ASP A 270 -0.34 -11.79 5.06
N PRO A 271 -1.00 -11.21 6.09
CA PRO A 271 -2.45 -11.19 6.19
C PRO A 271 -3.12 -10.39 5.06
N GLU A 272 -2.52 -9.29 4.62
CA GLU A 272 -3.05 -8.50 3.49
C GLU A 272 -2.95 -9.29 2.19
N MET A 273 -1.81 -9.95 1.96
CA MET A 273 -1.60 -10.87 0.85
C MET A 273 -2.66 -11.99 0.86
N CYS A 274 -2.90 -12.64 2.00
CA CYS A 274 -3.95 -13.65 2.13
C CYS A 274 -5.31 -13.09 1.68
N GLY A 275 -5.66 -11.88 2.11
CA GLY A 275 -6.88 -11.22 1.69
C GLY A 275 -6.96 -11.00 0.17
N LEU A 276 -5.85 -10.58 -0.46
CA LEU A 276 -5.81 -10.33 -1.91
C LEU A 276 -5.99 -11.63 -2.70
N LEU A 277 -5.39 -12.73 -2.23
CA LEU A 277 -5.50 -14.06 -2.84
C LEU A 277 -6.90 -14.67 -2.74
N HIS A 278 -7.79 -14.14 -1.88
CA HIS A 278 -9.19 -14.55 -1.82
C HIS A 278 -10.07 -14.00 -2.97
N GLN A 279 -9.50 -13.20 -3.88
CA GLN A 279 -10.25 -12.70 -5.03
C GLN A 279 -10.58 -13.86 -5.99
N LYS A 280 -11.89 -14.07 -6.25
CA LYS A 280 -12.42 -15.28 -6.89
C LYS A 280 -11.97 -15.50 -8.34
N HIS A 281 -11.66 -14.42 -9.05
CA HIS A 281 -11.38 -14.41 -10.49
C HIS A 281 -9.92 -14.01 -10.77
N LEU A 282 -9.02 -14.14 -9.79
CA LEU A 282 -7.68 -13.54 -9.86
C LEU A 282 -6.90 -14.16 -11.01
N LEU A 283 -6.81 -15.48 -11.05
CA LEU A 283 -6.09 -16.19 -12.12
C LEU A 283 -6.88 -16.24 -13.44
N THR A 284 -8.17 -15.94 -13.43
CA THR A 284 -8.95 -15.73 -14.67
C THR A 284 -8.44 -14.47 -15.40
N HIS A 285 -8.18 -13.39 -14.67
CA HIS A 285 -7.82 -12.09 -15.25
C HIS A 285 -6.31 -11.78 -15.21
N ALA A 286 -5.57 -12.44 -14.32
CA ALA A 286 -4.13 -12.28 -14.11
C ALA A 286 -3.40 -13.63 -14.10
N PRO A 287 -3.49 -14.44 -15.17
CA PRO A 287 -2.89 -15.78 -15.22
C PRO A 287 -1.36 -15.77 -15.04
N GLY A 288 -0.68 -14.66 -15.37
CA GLY A 288 0.76 -14.50 -15.16
C GLY A 288 1.21 -14.56 -13.70
N LEU A 289 0.30 -14.52 -12.73
CA LEU A 289 0.62 -14.76 -11.32
C LEU A 289 0.72 -16.23 -10.93
N ARG A 290 0.23 -17.15 -11.76
CA ARG A 290 0.14 -18.59 -11.41
C ARG A 290 1.48 -19.14 -10.92
N ASP A 291 2.56 -18.90 -11.65
CA ASP A 291 3.90 -19.40 -11.31
C ASP A 291 4.37 -18.91 -9.92
N LEU A 292 4.08 -17.64 -9.60
CA LEU A 292 4.36 -17.08 -8.28
C LEU A 292 3.54 -17.78 -7.18
N LEU A 293 2.25 -18.04 -7.42
CA LEU A 293 1.36 -18.67 -6.45
C LEU A 293 1.68 -20.16 -6.23
N GLU A 294 1.99 -20.91 -7.28
CA GLU A 294 2.40 -22.31 -7.20
C GLU A 294 3.72 -22.46 -6.42
N ARG A 295 4.63 -21.50 -6.59
CA ARG A 295 5.88 -21.43 -5.82
C ARG A 295 5.64 -21.10 -4.34
N LEU A 296 4.75 -20.14 -4.05
CA LEU A 296 4.34 -19.84 -2.67
C LEU A 296 3.68 -21.05 -1.99
N LEU A 297 2.93 -21.85 -2.73
CA LEU A 297 2.31 -23.08 -2.20
C LEU A 297 3.36 -24.13 -1.82
N ARG A 298 4.50 -24.15 -2.54
CA ARG A 298 5.61 -25.07 -2.30
C ARG A 298 6.54 -24.64 -1.14
N HIS A 299 6.88 -23.35 -1.03
CA HIS A 299 8.04 -22.89 -0.23
C HIS A 299 7.77 -21.86 0.86
N LYS A 300 6.63 -21.90 1.55
CA LYS A 300 6.54 -21.31 2.90
C LYS A 300 5.53 -22.12 3.69
N GLY A 301 5.92 -22.48 4.92
CA GLY A 301 5.22 -23.39 5.82
C GLY A 301 3.71 -23.48 5.63
N ARG A 302 3.23 -24.72 5.60
CA ARG A 302 1.84 -25.20 5.39
C ARG A 302 0.74 -24.49 6.21
N ASP A 303 1.02 -23.41 6.94
CA ASP A 303 0.11 -22.78 7.91
C ASP A 303 -0.33 -21.36 7.55
N ARG A 304 0.44 -20.57 6.77
CA ARG A 304 0.06 -19.16 6.49
C ARG A 304 -0.91 -18.99 5.33
N TYR A 305 -0.67 -19.68 4.22
CA TYR A 305 -1.42 -19.52 2.96
C TYR A 305 -2.18 -20.77 2.50
N TRP A 306 -2.05 -21.87 3.22
CA TRP A 306 -2.57 -23.18 2.80
C TRP A 306 -4.06 -23.23 2.55
N HIS A 307 -4.85 -22.38 3.20
CA HIS A 307 -6.29 -22.33 3.02
C HIS A 307 -6.71 -21.47 1.82
N VAL A 308 -5.84 -20.56 1.34
CA VAL A 308 -6.15 -19.64 0.21
C VAL A 308 -5.53 -20.07 -1.10
N LEU A 309 -4.27 -20.54 -1.09
CA LEU A 309 -3.54 -20.85 -2.33
C LEU A 309 -4.20 -21.98 -3.14
N PRO A 310 -4.65 -23.10 -2.53
CA PRO A 310 -5.36 -24.13 -3.28
C PRO A 310 -6.64 -23.61 -3.94
N LEU A 311 -7.38 -22.71 -3.25
CA LEU A 311 -8.59 -22.08 -3.80
C LEU A 311 -8.27 -21.16 -4.97
N ALA A 312 -7.23 -20.33 -4.85
CA ALA A 312 -6.78 -19.45 -5.92
C ALA A 312 -6.28 -20.25 -7.14
N LEU A 313 -5.55 -21.33 -6.91
CA LEU A 313 -4.94 -22.18 -7.94
C LEU A 313 -5.91 -23.16 -8.62
N ALA A 314 -7.07 -23.42 -8.03
CA ALA A 314 -8.10 -24.32 -8.56
C ALA A 314 -8.71 -23.85 -9.89
N VAL A 315 -8.57 -22.56 -10.23
CA VAL A 315 -8.97 -22.05 -11.55
C VAL A 315 -8.13 -22.78 -12.62
N PRO A 316 -8.70 -23.30 -13.71
CA PRO A 316 -7.91 -23.92 -14.77
C PRO A 316 -6.91 -22.94 -15.39
N ALA A 317 -5.73 -23.41 -15.78
CA ALA A 317 -4.81 -22.59 -16.56
C ALA A 317 -5.49 -22.25 -17.91
N PRO A 318 -5.50 -20.97 -18.33
CA PRO A 318 -5.98 -20.65 -19.67
C PRO A 318 -5.12 -21.37 -20.71
N PRO A 319 -5.68 -21.70 -21.89
CA PRO A 319 -4.87 -22.20 -23.01
C PRO A 319 -3.75 -21.20 -23.27
N VAL A 320 -2.52 -21.70 -23.48
CA VAL A 320 -1.28 -20.93 -23.60
C VAL A 320 -1.50 -19.72 -24.52
N GLY A 321 -1.80 -18.57 -23.92
CA GLY A 321 -1.85 -17.29 -24.60
C GLY A 321 -0.43 -16.76 -24.79
N PRO A 322 -0.19 -15.82 -25.72
CA PRO A 322 1.15 -15.33 -25.97
C PRO A 322 1.70 -14.70 -24.68
N ALA A 323 2.71 -15.35 -24.09
CA ALA A 323 3.47 -14.92 -22.92
C ALA A 323 4.26 -13.61 -23.14
N ARG A 324 3.91 -12.84 -24.18
CA ARG A 324 4.70 -11.78 -24.79
C ARG A 324 3.90 -10.54 -25.20
N ALA A 325 2.73 -10.32 -24.62
CA ALA A 325 2.00 -9.07 -24.88
C ALA A 325 2.87 -7.87 -24.46
N ASP A 326 3.18 -7.01 -25.43
CA ASP A 326 3.88 -5.75 -25.19
C ASP A 326 2.99 -4.85 -24.32
N PRO A 327 3.45 -4.39 -23.13
CA PRO A 327 2.65 -3.51 -22.27
C PRO A 327 2.16 -2.23 -22.97
N ALA A 328 2.89 -1.72 -23.97
CA ALA A 328 2.51 -0.50 -24.68
C ALA A 328 1.52 -0.73 -25.82
N ASP A 329 1.26 -1.99 -26.20
CA ASP A 329 0.39 -2.31 -27.33
C ASP A 329 -1.05 -1.83 -27.05
N GLY A 330 -1.71 -1.26 -28.06
CA GLY A 330 -3.07 -0.73 -27.96
C GLY A 330 -3.27 0.43 -26.98
N LEU A 331 -2.20 1.15 -26.59
CA LEU A 331 -2.30 2.39 -25.81
C LEU A 331 -2.21 3.62 -26.72
N ASP A 332 -3.03 4.63 -26.46
CA ASP A 332 -2.89 5.95 -27.10
C ASP A 332 -1.69 6.74 -26.55
N GLU A 333 -1.33 7.86 -27.17
CA GLU A 333 -0.13 8.61 -26.78
C GLU A 333 -0.16 9.16 -25.34
N PRO A 334 -1.28 9.71 -24.83
CA PRO A 334 -1.42 10.04 -23.41
C PRO A 334 -1.22 8.83 -22.48
N GLN A 335 -1.78 7.67 -22.82
CA GLN A 335 -1.64 6.43 -22.06
C GLN A 335 -0.19 5.90 -22.10
N ARG A 336 0.47 5.95 -23.26
CA ARG A 336 1.88 5.57 -23.43
C ARG A 336 2.80 6.46 -22.60
N THR A 337 2.54 7.77 -22.57
CA THR A 337 3.25 8.72 -21.70
C THR A 337 3.06 8.37 -20.22
N LYS A 338 1.86 7.98 -19.82
CA LYS A 338 1.56 7.56 -18.44
C LYS A 338 2.28 6.26 -18.09
N LEU A 339 2.32 5.29 -19.01
CA LEU A 339 3.04 4.03 -18.82
C LEU A 339 4.55 4.21 -18.77
N HIS A 340 5.11 5.08 -19.63
CA HIS A 340 6.52 5.48 -19.61
C HIS A 340 6.93 5.97 -18.21
N ARG A 341 6.15 6.89 -17.64
CA ARG A 341 6.38 7.41 -16.29
C ARG A 341 6.25 6.32 -15.23
N GLU A 342 5.24 5.46 -15.34
CA GLU A 342 5.01 4.43 -14.33
C GLU A 342 6.12 3.38 -14.30
N ALA A 343 6.65 2.98 -15.47
CA ALA A 343 7.81 2.12 -15.55
C ALA A 343 9.03 2.71 -14.84
N LEU A 344 9.23 4.03 -14.96
CA LEU A 344 10.30 4.76 -14.27
C LEU A 344 10.03 4.94 -12.77
N ARG A 345 8.79 5.18 -12.34
CA ARG A 345 8.45 5.23 -10.91
C ARG A 345 8.73 3.90 -10.22
N GLN A 346 8.40 2.79 -10.87
CA GLN A 346 8.73 1.46 -10.36
C GLN A 346 10.25 1.26 -10.25
N ALA A 347 11.01 1.70 -11.27
CA ALA A 347 12.47 1.64 -11.26
C ALA A 347 13.07 2.45 -10.10
N VAL A 348 12.61 3.69 -9.93
CA VAL A 348 12.99 4.60 -8.84
C VAL A 348 12.68 3.98 -7.48
N ALA A 349 11.48 3.46 -7.28
CA ALA A 349 11.09 2.82 -6.02
C ALA A 349 11.97 1.61 -5.66
N ALA A 350 12.45 0.86 -6.65
CA ALA A 350 13.33 -0.28 -6.43
C ALA A 350 14.79 0.13 -6.16
N ILE A 351 15.32 1.13 -6.86
CA ILE A 351 16.73 1.51 -6.77
C ILE A 351 17.03 2.54 -5.66
N ALA A 352 16.06 3.34 -5.23
CA ALA A 352 16.24 4.37 -4.20
C ALA A 352 16.89 3.83 -2.90
N PRO A 353 16.48 2.67 -2.36
CA PRO A 353 17.15 2.08 -1.19
C PRO A 353 18.60 1.65 -1.46
N CYS A 354 18.97 1.35 -2.71
CA CYS A 354 20.33 1.02 -3.09
C CYS A 354 21.21 2.27 -3.16
N VAL A 355 20.69 3.36 -3.75
CA VAL A 355 21.36 4.67 -3.81
C VAL A 355 21.61 5.21 -2.41
N ALA A 356 20.61 5.17 -1.53
CA ALA A 356 20.72 5.66 -0.16
C ALA A 356 21.79 4.92 0.70
N ARG A 357 22.20 3.71 0.29
CA ARG A 357 23.21 2.89 1.01
C ARG A 357 24.60 2.94 0.37
N ALA A 358 24.71 3.43 -0.86
CA ALA A 358 25.97 3.50 -1.58
C ALA A 358 26.66 4.86 -1.33
N PRO A 359 27.99 4.94 -1.46
CA PRO A 359 28.67 6.22 -1.58
C PRO A 359 28.09 7.03 -2.75
N ASP A 360 27.80 8.31 -2.52
CA ASP A 360 27.18 9.17 -3.52
C ASP A 360 28.24 9.72 -4.49
N HIS A 361 28.06 9.42 -5.78
CA HIS A 361 28.85 9.92 -6.89
C HIS A 361 28.00 10.79 -7.83
N GLY A 362 26.91 11.37 -7.31
CA GLY A 362 25.94 12.19 -8.04
C GLY A 362 24.61 11.46 -8.29
N GLU A 363 24.51 10.17 -7.96
CA GLU A 363 23.29 9.38 -8.08
C GLU A 363 22.15 9.93 -7.22
N ALA A 364 22.44 10.46 -6.02
CA ALA A 364 21.39 11.02 -5.17
C ALA A 364 20.76 12.27 -5.79
N GLY A 365 21.58 13.16 -6.36
CA GLY A 365 21.11 14.35 -7.09
C GLY A 365 20.37 13.99 -8.38
N ALA A 366 20.88 13.01 -9.14
CA ALA A 366 20.24 12.47 -10.33
C ALA A 366 18.86 11.87 -10.03
N LEU A 367 18.76 11.06 -8.96
CA LEU A 367 17.53 10.46 -8.50
C LEU A 367 16.51 11.52 -8.05
N ALA A 368 16.96 12.52 -7.26
CA ALA A 368 16.11 13.62 -6.82
C ALA A 368 15.56 14.44 -8.00
N GLY A 369 16.38 14.68 -9.03
CA GLY A 369 15.94 15.32 -10.27
C GLY A 369 14.86 14.49 -10.99
N LEU A 370 15.05 13.18 -11.11
CA LEU A 370 14.08 12.27 -11.71
C LEU A 370 12.77 12.21 -10.91
N GLU A 371 12.84 12.15 -9.58
CA GLU A 371 11.67 12.19 -8.69
C GLU A 371 10.89 13.51 -8.84
N ALA A 372 11.57 14.65 -8.90
CA ALA A 372 10.95 15.95 -9.12
C ALA A 372 10.21 16.01 -10.47
N TRP A 373 10.80 15.46 -11.53
CA TRP A 373 10.15 15.35 -12.84
C TRP A 373 8.94 14.40 -12.83
N LEU A 374 9.04 13.26 -12.15
CA LEU A 374 7.93 12.30 -12.01
C LEU A 374 6.74 12.85 -11.21
N ALA A 375 7.00 13.76 -10.28
CA ALA A 375 6.00 14.45 -9.47
C ALA A 375 5.36 15.65 -10.19
N ALA A 376 6.16 16.47 -10.88
CA ALA A 376 5.73 17.69 -11.56
C ALA A 376 6.33 17.80 -12.98
N PRO A 377 5.78 17.05 -13.97
CA PRO A 377 6.33 17.01 -15.31
C PRO A 377 6.04 18.33 -16.04
N SER A 378 7.08 19.09 -16.31
CA SER A 378 7.05 20.35 -17.05
C SER A 378 8.23 20.42 -18.01
N GLN A 379 8.18 21.36 -18.96
CA GLN A 379 9.34 21.63 -19.82
C GLN A 379 10.58 22.05 -19.01
N SER A 380 10.36 22.78 -17.91
CA SER A 380 11.41 23.17 -16.97
C SER A 380 12.05 21.94 -16.31
N THR A 381 11.26 21.04 -15.72
CA THR A 381 11.80 19.84 -15.06
C THR A 381 12.45 18.88 -16.06
N ARG A 382 11.95 18.78 -17.30
CA ARG A 382 12.61 18.01 -18.36
C ARG A 382 13.96 18.62 -18.77
N ALA A 383 14.06 19.94 -18.90
CA ALA A 383 15.31 20.62 -19.21
C ALA A 383 16.37 20.37 -18.11
N THR A 384 15.95 20.34 -16.85
CA THR A 384 16.81 19.94 -15.73
C THR A 384 17.34 18.52 -15.90
N LEU A 385 16.49 17.54 -16.30
CA LEU A 385 16.95 16.17 -16.55
C LEU A 385 17.98 16.11 -17.68
N VAL A 386 17.73 16.84 -18.78
CA VAL A 386 18.67 16.92 -19.91
C VAL A 386 20.02 17.49 -19.45
N ALA A 387 20.02 18.59 -18.71
CA ALA A 387 21.24 19.19 -18.17
C ALA A 387 22.00 18.23 -17.23
N ILE A 388 21.29 17.45 -16.41
CA ILE A 388 21.89 16.42 -15.54
C ILE A 388 22.55 15.32 -16.38
N VAL A 389 21.88 14.83 -17.43
CA VAL A 389 22.44 13.80 -18.34
C VAL A 389 23.64 14.34 -19.12
N GLU A 390 23.58 15.59 -19.59
CA GLU A 390 24.70 16.22 -20.32
C GLU A 390 25.92 16.47 -19.42
N ALA A 391 25.70 16.76 -18.13
CA ALA A 391 26.76 16.91 -17.13
C ALA A 391 27.41 15.58 -16.69
N GLU A 392 26.85 14.42 -17.07
CA GLU A 392 27.35 13.08 -16.70
C GLU A 392 28.76 12.77 -17.25
N ASN A 393 29.24 13.52 -18.25
CA ASN A 393 30.45 13.31 -19.06
C ASN A 393 31.82 13.41 -18.35
N GLY A 394 31.89 13.18 -17.03
CA GLY A 394 33.13 13.11 -16.27
C GLY A 394 33.70 11.68 -16.14
N PRO A 395 35.04 11.48 -16.15
CA PRO A 395 35.67 10.22 -15.81
C PRO A 395 35.46 9.94 -14.30
N HIS A 396 34.62 8.97 -13.97
CA HIS A 396 34.24 8.66 -12.59
C HIS A 396 34.30 7.14 -12.31
N PRO A 397 34.54 6.74 -11.05
CA PRO A 397 34.56 5.34 -10.58
C PRO A 397 33.23 4.60 -10.86
N PRO A 398 33.15 3.26 -10.68
CA PRO A 398 31.94 2.48 -10.98
C PRO A 398 30.69 3.05 -10.30
N LYS A 399 29.79 3.63 -11.12
CA LYS A 399 28.53 4.25 -10.70
C LYS A 399 27.42 3.21 -10.56
N ILE A 400 26.30 3.60 -9.95
CA ILE A 400 25.04 2.87 -10.16
C ILE A 400 24.46 3.30 -11.51
N ASP A 401 24.96 2.70 -12.60
CA ASP A 401 24.56 3.02 -13.99
C ASP A 401 23.04 3.01 -14.20
N GLN A 402 22.31 2.24 -13.40
CA GLN A 402 20.86 2.10 -13.48
C GLN A 402 20.10 3.41 -13.20
N VAL A 403 20.61 4.31 -12.35
CA VAL A 403 20.00 5.63 -12.11
C VAL A 403 20.10 6.49 -13.38
N TRP A 404 21.25 6.44 -14.05
CA TRP A 404 21.52 7.16 -15.29
C TRP A 404 20.76 6.58 -16.47
N GLU A 405 20.59 5.25 -16.54
CA GLU A 405 19.70 4.60 -17.51
C GLU A 405 18.25 5.08 -17.35
N CYS A 406 17.75 5.22 -16.12
CA CYS A 406 16.42 5.79 -15.87
C CYS A 406 16.31 7.24 -16.35
N LEU A 407 17.34 8.08 -16.15
CA LEU A 407 17.37 9.44 -16.68
C LEU A 407 17.38 9.49 -18.21
N ARG A 408 18.20 8.67 -18.87
CA ARG A 408 18.24 8.56 -20.34
C ARG A 408 16.89 8.10 -20.90
N ALA A 409 16.25 7.13 -20.24
CA ALA A 409 14.90 6.71 -20.58
C ALA A 409 13.84 7.80 -20.33
N ALA A 410 13.98 8.61 -19.28
CA ALA A 410 13.11 9.75 -19.04
C ALA A 410 13.23 10.82 -20.14
N VAL A 411 14.47 11.15 -20.54
CA VAL A 411 14.78 12.16 -21.56
C VAL A 411 14.31 11.72 -22.96
N SER A 412 14.50 10.46 -23.34
CA SER A 412 14.12 9.96 -24.66
C SER A 412 12.63 10.05 -24.93
N GLY A 413 11.80 9.88 -23.88
CA GLY A 413 10.34 9.78 -24.01
C GLY A 413 9.86 8.48 -24.66
N ASP A 414 10.77 7.54 -24.98
CA ASP A 414 10.42 6.25 -25.55
C ASP A 414 9.91 5.30 -24.46
N VAL A 415 8.61 4.99 -24.51
CA VAL A 415 7.96 4.04 -23.60
C VAL A 415 8.64 2.67 -23.61
N GLN A 416 9.12 2.20 -24.76
CA GLN A 416 9.78 0.90 -24.86
C GLN A 416 11.14 0.91 -24.17
N HIS A 417 11.90 1.99 -24.34
CA HIS A 417 13.14 2.19 -23.59
C HIS A 417 12.89 2.27 -22.08
N ALA A 418 11.84 2.97 -21.62
CA ALA A 418 11.49 3.04 -20.21
C ALA A 418 11.04 1.69 -19.62
N LEU A 419 10.24 0.91 -20.35
CA LEU A 419 9.82 -0.42 -19.91
C LEU A 419 11.02 -1.36 -19.72
N ARG A 420 11.91 -1.44 -20.71
CA ARG A 420 13.15 -2.23 -20.64
C ARG A 420 14.05 -1.77 -19.49
N THR A 421 14.23 -0.45 -19.36
CA THR A 421 15.03 0.15 -18.29
C THR A 421 14.47 -0.19 -16.92
N GLY A 422 13.16 -0.05 -16.71
CA GLY A 422 12.54 -0.37 -15.42
C GLY A 422 12.72 -1.84 -15.03
N GLN A 423 12.60 -2.77 -15.99
CA GLN A 423 12.83 -4.20 -15.72
C GLN A 423 14.29 -4.47 -15.31
N ARG A 424 15.26 -3.84 -15.99
CA ARG A 424 16.70 -3.97 -15.69
C ARG A 424 17.08 -3.38 -14.34
N VAL A 425 16.59 -2.18 -14.02
CA VAL A 425 16.88 -1.49 -12.76
C VAL A 425 16.34 -2.28 -11.57
N VAL A 426 15.12 -2.82 -11.69
CA VAL A 426 14.50 -3.64 -10.64
C VAL A 426 15.26 -4.96 -10.44
N ALA A 427 15.72 -5.59 -11.53
CA ALA A 427 16.56 -6.79 -11.46
C ALA A 427 17.90 -6.53 -10.75
N GLU A 428 18.56 -5.42 -11.06
CA GLU A 428 19.83 -5.06 -10.42
C GLU A 428 19.64 -4.66 -8.95
N ALA A 429 18.56 -3.94 -8.63
CA ALA A 429 18.22 -3.63 -7.24
C ALA A 429 18.03 -4.92 -6.41
N ALA A 430 17.34 -5.92 -6.97
CA ALA A 430 17.17 -7.22 -6.35
C ALA A 430 18.50 -7.99 -6.17
N ARG A 431 19.40 -7.91 -7.15
CA ARG A 431 20.75 -8.49 -7.06
C ARG A 431 21.58 -7.89 -5.93
N ARG A 432 21.39 -6.60 -5.68
CA ARG A 432 22.09 -5.82 -4.64
C ARG A 432 21.46 -5.94 -3.26
N ASP A 433 20.27 -6.53 -3.15
CA ASP A 433 19.59 -6.72 -1.88
C ASP A 433 20.40 -7.66 -0.97
N PRO A 434 20.84 -7.24 0.23
CA PRO A 434 21.51 -8.11 1.18
C PRO A 434 20.68 -9.34 1.55
N ALA A 435 19.34 -9.26 1.53
CA ALA A 435 18.48 -10.41 1.77
C ALA A 435 18.71 -11.52 0.74
N SER A 436 19.05 -11.16 -0.51
CA SER A 436 19.32 -12.14 -1.56
C SER A 436 20.55 -12.99 -1.30
N ARG A 437 21.58 -12.42 -0.67
CA ARG A 437 22.83 -13.11 -0.33
C ARG A 437 22.75 -13.99 0.91
N ARG A 438 21.78 -13.72 1.80
CA ARG A 438 21.64 -14.46 3.06
C ARG A 438 21.21 -15.92 2.86
N LEU A 439 20.44 -16.21 1.81
CA LEU A 439 20.00 -17.57 1.49
C LEU A 439 21.10 -18.36 0.79
N ASP A 440 21.76 -17.78 -0.21
CA ASP A 440 22.92 -18.33 -0.89
C ASP A 440 23.71 -17.16 -1.49
N ALA A 441 24.98 -17.05 -1.10
CA ALA A 441 25.83 -15.92 -1.45
C ALA A 441 26.09 -15.80 -2.97
N VAL A 442 26.05 -16.93 -3.69
CA VAL A 442 26.36 -17.01 -5.13
C VAL A 442 25.07 -16.97 -5.95
N ARG A 443 24.11 -17.84 -5.61
CA ARG A 443 22.91 -18.08 -6.44
C ARG A 443 21.73 -17.20 -6.06
N GLY A 444 21.63 -16.82 -4.79
CA GLY A 444 20.54 -16.00 -4.29
C GLY A 444 20.37 -14.67 -5.06
N PRO A 445 21.45 -13.89 -5.29
CA PRO A 445 21.40 -12.68 -6.10
C PRO A 445 20.97 -12.90 -7.56
N VAL A 446 21.44 -13.98 -8.20
CA VAL A 446 21.10 -14.29 -9.60
C VAL A 446 19.62 -14.67 -9.72
N THR A 447 19.15 -15.51 -8.81
CA THR A 447 17.74 -15.91 -8.71
C THR A 447 16.83 -14.71 -8.43
N ALA A 448 17.21 -13.85 -7.47
CA ALA A 448 16.45 -12.64 -7.12
C ALA A 448 16.34 -11.69 -8.32
N ALA A 449 17.45 -11.45 -9.04
CA ALA A 449 17.49 -10.57 -10.20
C ALA A 449 16.59 -11.07 -11.34
N ARG A 450 16.70 -12.35 -11.72
CA ARG A 450 15.87 -12.95 -12.78
C ARG A 450 14.38 -12.86 -12.46
N ARG A 451 14.01 -13.10 -11.21
CA ARG A 451 12.61 -12.99 -10.75
C ARG A 451 12.13 -11.56 -10.72
N ALA A 452 12.93 -10.65 -10.20
CA ALA A 452 12.61 -9.24 -10.15
C ALA A 452 12.36 -8.68 -11.56
N TYR A 453 13.13 -9.09 -12.57
CA TYR A 453 12.86 -8.76 -13.97
C TYR A 453 11.48 -9.24 -14.43
N HIS A 454 11.15 -10.51 -14.19
CA HIS A 454 9.86 -11.09 -14.58
C HIS A 454 8.67 -10.41 -13.88
N LEU A 455 8.79 -10.20 -12.55
CA LEU A 455 7.75 -9.54 -11.76
C LEU A 455 7.61 -8.06 -12.14
N ALA A 456 8.70 -7.37 -12.51
CA ALA A 456 8.64 -6.00 -13.01
C ALA A 456 7.86 -5.92 -14.32
N ARG A 457 8.09 -6.86 -15.24
CA ARG A 457 7.31 -6.97 -16.48
C ARG A 457 5.83 -7.21 -16.22
N LEU A 458 5.48 -8.09 -15.27
CA LEU A 458 4.08 -8.31 -14.89
C LEU A 458 3.45 -7.04 -14.30
N ALA A 459 4.16 -6.36 -13.41
CA ALA A 459 3.69 -5.09 -12.82
C ALA A 459 3.43 -4.03 -13.89
N GLN A 460 4.34 -3.88 -14.86
CA GLN A 460 4.16 -2.97 -16.00
C GLN A 460 2.95 -3.35 -16.87
N LEU A 461 2.75 -4.65 -17.11
CA LEU A 461 1.59 -5.15 -17.86
C LEU A 461 0.27 -4.87 -17.12
N TYR A 462 0.23 -5.05 -15.79
CA TYR A 462 -0.96 -4.70 -15.00
C TYR A 462 -1.17 -3.19 -14.93
N ALA A 463 -0.12 -2.40 -14.79
CA ALA A 463 -0.20 -0.93 -14.84
C ALA A 463 -0.75 -0.46 -16.19
N ALA A 464 -0.28 -1.01 -17.31
CA ALA A 464 -0.80 -0.71 -18.64
C ALA A 464 -2.31 -1.03 -18.76
N ARG A 465 -2.76 -2.16 -18.20
CA ARG A 465 -4.20 -2.51 -18.17
C ARG A 465 -5.03 -1.51 -17.35
N LEU A 466 -4.52 -1.05 -16.21
CA LEU A 466 -5.18 -0.01 -15.40
C LEU A 466 -5.27 1.31 -16.16
N ILE A 467 -4.17 1.72 -16.80
CA ILE A 467 -4.10 2.93 -17.62
C ILE A 467 -5.11 2.87 -18.77
N ARG A 468 -5.17 1.75 -19.49
CA ARG A 468 -6.14 1.53 -20.57
C ARG A 468 -7.58 1.61 -20.09
N ALA A 469 -7.84 1.17 -18.86
CA ALA A 469 -9.16 1.25 -18.23
C ALA A 469 -9.50 2.66 -17.68
N GLY A 470 -8.60 3.64 -17.81
CA GLY A 470 -8.78 4.99 -17.30
C GLY A 470 -8.55 5.11 -15.79
N VAL A 471 -7.89 4.13 -15.17
CA VAL A 471 -7.53 4.13 -13.76
C VAL A 471 -6.07 4.60 -13.62
N ASP A 472 -5.78 5.33 -12.54
CA ASP A 472 -4.40 5.61 -12.18
C ASP A 472 -3.70 4.32 -11.72
N PRO A 473 -2.47 4.03 -12.20
CA PRO A 473 -1.65 2.98 -11.64
C PRO A 473 -1.59 3.09 -10.12
N LEU A 474 -1.60 1.93 -9.48
CA LEU A 474 -1.41 1.85 -8.04
C LEU A 474 0.02 2.29 -7.71
N PRO A 475 0.25 2.92 -6.53
CA PRO A 475 1.57 3.34 -6.12
C PRO A 475 2.57 2.19 -6.24
N PRO A 476 3.72 2.40 -6.89
CA PRO A 476 4.73 1.37 -6.99
C PRO A 476 5.31 1.11 -5.60
N GLY A 477 5.67 -0.15 -5.37
CA GLY A 477 6.38 -0.59 -4.17
C GLY A 477 7.50 -1.54 -4.55
N PRO A 478 8.41 -1.86 -3.61
CA PRO A 478 9.41 -2.89 -3.84
C PRO A 478 8.71 -4.20 -4.17
N LEU A 479 9.15 -4.85 -5.25
CA LEU A 479 8.63 -6.16 -5.61
C LEU A 479 8.97 -7.15 -4.49
N CYS A 480 7.94 -7.80 -3.96
CA CYS A 480 8.07 -8.72 -2.85
C CYS A 480 8.21 -10.16 -3.34
N ARG A 481 8.60 -11.07 -2.45
CA ARG A 481 8.69 -12.53 -2.72
C ARG A 481 9.68 -12.92 -3.81
N LEU A 482 10.76 -12.15 -3.96
CA LEU A 482 11.84 -12.46 -4.91
C LEU A 482 12.52 -13.79 -4.56
N LEU A 483 12.81 -14.00 -3.28
CA LEU A 483 13.23 -15.27 -2.72
C LEU A 483 12.26 -15.66 -1.61
N LEU A 484 12.01 -16.96 -1.45
CA LEU A 484 11.24 -17.49 -0.34
C LEU A 484 12.18 -18.11 0.69
N ASP A 485 11.75 -18.09 1.95
CA ASP A 485 12.49 -18.75 3.02
C ASP A 485 12.50 -20.27 2.75
N GLU A 486 13.63 -20.95 2.99
CA GLU A 486 13.80 -22.40 2.77
C GLU A 486 13.68 -22.86 1.30
N GLU A 487 13.64 -21.93 0.36
CA GLU A 487 13.66 -22.24 -1.07
C GLU A 487 15.05 -22.69 -1.50
N ASP A 488 15.14 -23.85 -2.18
CA ASP A 488 16.41 -24.31 -2.75
C ASP A 488 16.88 -23.33 -3.84
N PRO A 489 18.00 -22.62 -3.64
CA PRO A 489 18.53 -21.68 -4.62
C PRO A 489 18.83 -22.31 -5.97
N VAL A 490 19.07 -23.63 -6.03
CA VAL A 490 19.34 -24.37 -7.28
C VAL A 490 18.06 -24.64 -8.05
N GLU A 491 17.01 -25.11 -7.39
CA GLU A 491 15.68 -25.28 -7.98
C GLU A 491 15.12 -23.93 -8.43
N ALA A 492 15.23 -22.92 -7.56
CA ALA A 492 14.81 -21.55 -7.83
C ALA A 492 15.54 -20.92 -9.03
N LEU A 493 16.85 -21.16 -9.15
CA LEU A 493 17.64 -20.69 -10.28
C LEU A 493 17.24 -21.40 -11.58
N ARG A 494 16.89 -22.69 -11.53
CA ARG A 494 16.40 -23.45 -12.69
C ARG A 494 15.02 -22.95 -13.14
N GLU A 495 14.12 -22.68 -12.21
CA GLU A 495 12.82 -22.06 -12.51
C GLU A 495 12.99 -20.67 -13.11
N ALA A 496 13.89 -19.86 -12.55
CA ALA A 496 14.16 -18.51 -13.04
C ALA A 496 14.94 -18.50 -14.38
N ALA A 497 15.72 -19.54 -14.67
CA ALA A 497 16.42 -19.76 -15.95
C ALA A 497 15.47 -20.08 -17.11
N ALA A 498 14.21 -20.44 -16.82
CA ALA A 498 13.19 -20.70 -17.84
C ALA A 498 12.70 -19.42 -18.56
N VAL A 499 13.14 -18.24 -18.10
CA VAL A 499 13.04 -17.01 -18.88
C VAL A 499 14.01 -17.13 -20.04
N ALA A 500 13.51 -17.68 -21.15
CA ALA A 500 14.17 -17.59 -22.43
C ALA A 500 14.40 -16.12 -22.68
N ASP A 501 15.63 -15.82 -22.95
CA ASP A 501 16.13 -14.49 -22.91
C ASP A 501 16.44 -13.90 -21.49
N ILE A 502 16.97 -14.66 -20.49
CA ILE A 502 17.91 -14.25 -19.38
C ILE A 502 18.96 -15.34 -18.86
N THR A 503 20.15 -15.60 -19.44
CA THR A 503 21.40 -16.20 -18.80
C THR A 503 22.43 -15.18 -18.22
N TYR A 504 22.23 -14.64 -17.02
CA TYR A 504 23.45 -14.30 -16.25
C TYR A 504 24.30 -15.58 -16.22
N GLY A 505 25.51 -15.60 -16.78
CA GLY A 505 26.07 -16.84 -17.36
C GLY A 505 26.35 -17.96 -16.33
N ASP A 506 25.53 -19.03 -16.30
CA ASP A 506 25.68 -20.14 -15.33
C ASP A 506 26.05 -21.54 -15.92
N LEU A 507 26.20 -21.73 -17.25
CA LEU A 507 26.71 -23.01 -17.84
C LEU A 507 27.60 -22.87 -19.12
N LEU A 508 28.76 -23.52 -19.12
CA LEU A 508 29.74 -23.55 -20.21
C LEU A 508 29.83 -24.90 -20.92
N VAL A 509 29.86 -24.90 -22.26
CA VAL A 509 30.15 -26.08 -23.09
C VAL A 509 31.58 -26.00 -23.59
N VAL A 510 32.35 -27.07 -23.47
CA VAL A 510 33.78 -27.13 -23.81
C VAL A 510 34.06 -28.33 -24.72
N HIS A 511 34.73 -28.15 -25.85
CA HIS A 511 35.10 -29.20 -26.82
C HIS A 511 36.58 -29.53 -26.70
N ALA A 512 36.96 -30.80 -26.71
CA ALA A 512 38.31 -31.28 -26.43
C ALA A 512 39.00 -31.93 -27.65
N SER A 513 40.34 -31.95 -27.62
CA SER A 513 41.23 -32.37 -28.72
C SER A 513 41.06 -33.81 -29.20
N ASP A 514 40.69 -34.72 -28.31
CA ASP A 514 40.42 -36.12 -28.64
C ASP A 514 39.03 -36.34 -29.26
N GLY A 515 38.38 -35.23 -29.68
CA GLY A 515 37.05 -35.19 -30.25
C GLY A 515 35.92 -35.18 -29.21
N ARG A 516 36.23 -35.12 -27.91
CA ARG A 516 35.23 -35.19 -26.81
C ARG A 516 34.65 -33.81 -26.45
N THR A 517 33.61 -33.75 -25.62
CA THR A 517 32.96 -32.48 -25.19
C THR A 517 32.53 -32.59 -23.71
N VAL A 518 32.76 -31.54 -22.93
CA VAL A 518 32.58 -31.44 -21.47
C VAL A 518 31.73 -30.22 -21.13
N ARG A 519 30.84 -30.34 -20.15
CA ARG A 519 29.91 -29.29 -19.74
C ARG A 519 30.02 -29.03 -18.25
N LEU A 520 29.92 -27.77 -17.87
CA LEU A 520 30.32 -27.33 -16.56
C LEU A 520 29.30 -26.30 -16.05
N GLY A 521 29.06 -26.22 -14.73
CA GLY A 521 28.19 -25.23 -14.08
C GLY A 521 28.99 -24.14 -13.34
N TYR A 522 28.50 -22.88 -13.32
CA TYR A 522 29.25 -21.74 -12.76
C TYR A 522 29.64 -22.04 -11.31
N GLU A 523 30.95 -22.09 -11.08
CA GLU A 523 31.60 -22.45 -9.82
C GLU A 523 31.19 -23.84 -9.27
N ARG A 524 30.93 -24.81 -10.14
CA ARG A 524 30.63 -26.20 -9.74
C ARG A 524 31.69 -27.20 -10.24
N PRO A 525 32.41 -27.90 -9.33
CA PRO A 525 33.34 -28.95 -9.70
C PRO A 525 32.63 -30.13 -10.37
N ALA A 526 33.22 -30.65 -11.44
CA ALA A 526 32.66 -31.73 -12.24
C ALA A 526 33.76 -32.71 -12.68
N PRO A 527 33.70 -34.01 -12.38
CA PRO A 527 34.74 -34.96 -12.77
C PRO A 527 34.95 -34.98 -14.29
N VAL A 528 36.21 -34.97 -14.71
CA VAL A 528 36.63 -35.01 -16.12
C VAL A 528 37.74 -36.05 -16.34
N PRO A 529 37.98 -36.50 -17.58
CA PRO A 529 39.12 -37.37 -17.86
C PRO A 529 40.42 -36.69 -17.44
N ALA A 530 41.31 -37.45 -16.79
CA ALA A 530 42.65 -37.00 -16.43
C ALA A 530 43.54 -36.66 -17.65
N GLY A 531 43.01 -36.61 -18.86
CA GLY A 531 43.67 -36.14 -20.08
C GLY A 531 42.91 -35.03 -20.80
N LEU A 532 41.87 -34.43 -20.20
CA LEU A 532 41.04 -33.42 -20.84
C LEU A 532 41.88 -32.24 -21.37
N ARG A 533 41.73 -31.94 -22.66
CA ARG A 533 42.34 -30.79 -23.35
C ARG A 533 41.27 -30.03 -24.13
N PRO A 534 40.65 -29.01 -23.54
CA PRO A 534 39.70 -28.15 -24.24
C PRO A 534 40.36 -27.32 -25.35
N GLU A 535 39.60 -27.09 -26.41
CA GLU A 535 39.97 -26.36 -27.63
C GLU A 535 38.93 -25.30 -28.03
N ARG A 536 37.65 -25.50 -27.69
CA ARG A 536 36.56 -24.54 -27.96
C ARG A 536 35.54 -24.54 -26.85
N ALA A 537 34.77 -23.46 -26.71
CA ALA A 537 33.61 -23.43 -25.85
C ALA A 537 32.44 -22.62 -26.41
N SER A 538 31.32 -22.61 -25.69
CA SER A 538 30.16 -21.75 -25.95
C SER A 538 29.33 -21.48 -24.67
N LEU A 539 28.70 -20.29 -24.59
CA LEU A 539 27.91 -19.74 -23.47
C LEU A 539 26.76 -18.89 -24.02
N LEU A 540 25.62 -18.93 -23.33
CA LEU A 540 24.41 -18.23 -23.71
C LEU A 540 24.37 -16.85 -23.04
N VAL A 541 23.95 -15.79 -23.76
CA VAL A 541 24.12 -14.37 -23.37
C VAL A 541 22.98 -13.38 -23.73
N LEU A 542 22.63 -12.43 -22.83
CA LEU A 542 21.53 -11.46 -23.01
C LEU A 542 21.99 -10.55 -24.12
N CYS A 543 21.33 -10.53 -25.25
CA CYS A 543 21.20 -9.27 -25.96
C CYS A 543 20.56 -8.24 -25.03
N ALA A 544 21.42 -7.50 -24.37
CA ALA A 544 21.09 -6.46 -23.42
C ALA A 544 20.33 -5.29 -24.05
N GLU A 545 20.32 -5.20 -25.38
CA GLU A 545 19.82 -4.08 -26.18
C GLU A 545 18.30 -4.12 -26.37
N CYS A 546 17.81 -5.17 -27.01
CA CYS A 546 16.37 -5.40 -27.18
C CYS A 546 15.81 -6.36 -26.13
N GLY A 547 16.66 -6.85 -25.23
CA GLY A 547 16.28 -7.86 -24.26
C GLY A 547 16.31 -9.30 -24.81
N SER A 548 16.77 -9.55 -26.05
CA SER A 548 16.83 -10.90 -26.68
C SER A 548 18.05 -11.69 -26.22
N TRP A 549 18.25 -12.98 -26.45
CA TRP A 549 19.50 -13.67 -26.09
C TRP A 549 20.19 -14.18 -27.32
N HIS A 550 21.50 -14.34 -27.21
CA HIS A 550 22.32 -14.85 -28.27
C HIS A 550 23.46 -15.70 -27.72
N ARG A 551 24.09 -16.47 -28.60
CA ARG A 551 25.12 -17.44 -28.25
C ARG A 551 26.48 -16.89 -28.57
N ALA A 552 27.36 -16.97 -27.60
CA ALA A 552 28.76 -16.73 -27.80
C ALA A 552 29.50 -18.08 -27.97
N GLU A 553 30.36 -18.21 -28.98
CA GLU A 553 31.22 -19.38 -29.23
C GLU A 553 32.67 -18.97 -29.57
N GLY A 554 33.66 -19.73 -29.13
CA GLY A 554 35.05 -19.45 -29.51
C GLY A 554 36.04 -20.42 -28.92
N THR A 555 37.32 -20.23 -29.22
CA THR A 555 38.37 -21.19 -28.84
C THR A 555 38.68 -21.10 -27.35
N VAL A 556 39.02 -22.23 -26.75
CA VAL A 556 39.52 -22.34 -25.38
C VAL A 556 40.93 -22.90 -25.45
N ALA A 557 41.93 -22.18 -24.98
CA ALA A 557 43.33 -22.58 -25.04
C ALA A 557 43.88 -22.91 -23.64
N TRP A 558 44.87 -23.78 -23.59
CA TRP A 558 45.64 -24.06 -22.37
C TRP A 558 46.37 -22.80 -21.92
N GLU A 559 46.30 -22.50 -20.61
CA GLU A 559 46.88 -21.28 -20.05
C GLU A 559 47.99 -21.58 -19.02
N TYR A 560 47.75 -22.49 -18.06
CA TYR A 560 48.72 -22.78 -17.00
C TYR A 560 48.58 -24.19 -16.40
N VAL A 561 49.60 -24.59 -15.62
CA VAL A 561 49.58 -25.70 -14.66
C VAL A 561 50.02 -25.14 -13.32
N ASP A 562 49.23 -25.35 -12.27
CA ASP A 562 49.66 -25.16 -10.89
C ASP A 562 49.82 -26.55 -10.24
N ASP A 563 50.96 -26.77 -9.58
CA ASP A 563 51.37 -28.09 -9.12
C ASP A 563 51.81 -28.05 -7.66
N ASP A 564 50.81 -28.13 -6.77
CA ASP A 564 51.04 -28.25 -5.35
C ASP A 564 51.67 -29.62 -5.07
N HIS A 565 52.95 -29.63 -4.71
CA HIS A 565 53.80 -30.82 -4.57
C HIS A 565 53.23 -31.93 -3.67
N TYR A 566 52.18 -31.64 -2.87
CA TYR A 566 51.57 -32.54 -1.90
C TYR A 566 50.10 -32.96 -2.18
N ALA A 567 49.32 -32.30 -3.06
CA ALA A 567 47.85 -32.51 -3.14
C ALA A 567 47.27 -32.82 -4.53
N GLY A 568 47.83 -32.30 -5.62
CA GLY A 568 47.25 -32.44 -6.96
C GLY A 568 47.83 -31.46 -7.99
N SER A 569 47.43 -31.56 -9.25
CA SER A 569 47.81 -30.61 -10.31
C SER A 569 46.58 -29.97 -10.96
N ASP A 570 46.49 -28.64 -10.95
CA ASP A 570 45.42 -27.87 -11.56
C ASP A 570 45.82 -27.40 -12.96
N HIS A 571 45.02 -27.73 -13.97
CA HIS A 571 45.22 -27.30 -15.35
C HIS A 571 44.18 -26.24 -15.72
N GLY A 572 44.63 -25.03 -16.01
CA GLY A 572 43.77 -23.92 -16.41
C GLY A 572 43.62 -23.80 -17.92
N PHE A 573 42.40 -23.56 -18.39
CA PHE A 573 42.08 -23.32 -19.79
C PHE A 573 41.09 -22.16 -19.95
N LEU A 574 41.22 -21.42 -21.04
CA LEU A 574 40.50 -20.17 -21.26
C LEU A 574 40.00 -19.98 -22.66
N GLY A 575 38.77 -19.50 -22.79
CA GLY A 575 38.26 -19.05 -24.07
C GLY A 575 37.53 -17.73 -24.03
N THR A 576 37.52 -17.06 -25.19
CA THR A 576 36.55 -16.01 -25.48
C THR A 576 35.57 -16.59 -26.48
N LEU A 577 34.31 -16.46 -26.15
CA LEU A 577 33.20 -16.92 -26.95
C LEU A 577 32.60 -15.69 -27.63
N HIS A 578 32.20 -15.80 -28.89
CA HIS A 578 31.67 -14.69 -29.68
C HIS A 578 30.31 -14.98 -30.27
N GLY A 579 29.41 -14.01 -30.20
CA GLY A 579 28.03 -14.11 -30.64
C GLY A 579 27.54 -12.81 -31.22
N THR A 580 26.61 -12.85 -32.18
CA THR A 580 25.92 -11.64 -32.65
C THR A 580 24.44 -11.73 -32.41
N CYS A 581 23.87 -10.73 -31.71
CA CYS A 581 22.46 -10.59 -31.44
C CYS A 581 21.73 -10.37 -32.76
N PRO A 582 20.96 -11.34 -33.24
CA PRO A 582 20.35 -11.23 -34.56
C PRO A 582 19.19 -10.22 -34.60
N ALA A 583 18.75 -9.70 -33.44
CA ALA A 583 17.55 -8.86 -33.31
C ALA A 583 17.83 -7.34 -33.35
N CYS A 584 19.03 -6.91 -33.00
CA CYS A 584 19.50 -5.52 -33.15
C CYS A 584 20.92 -5.48 -33.72
N GLU A 585 21.40 -6.62 -34.22
CA GLU A 585 22.76 -6.85 -34.73
C GLU A 585 23.89 -6.64 -33.71
N ALA A 586 23.56 -6.42 -32.43
CA ALA A 586 24.54 -6.23 -31.35
C ALA A 586 25.34 -7.50 -31.06
N SER A 587 26.66 -7.48 -31.23
CA SER A 587 27.51 -8.59 -30.81
C SER A 587 27.68 -8.70 -29.29
N ARG A 588 27.81 -9.93 -28.79
CA ARG A 588 28.17 -10.25 -27.41
C ARG A 588 29.16 -11.39 -27.37
N ASP A 589 30.21 -11.10 -26.64
CA ASP A 589 31.29 -12.01 -26.38
C ASP A 589 31.30 -12.37 -24.90
N VAL A 590 31.82 -13.55 -24.59
CA VAL A 590 31.68 -14.18 -23.29
C VAL A 590 32.94 -14.94 -22.93
N ARG A 591 33.60 -14.54 -21.86
CA ARG A 591 34.87 -15.15 -21.45
C ARG A 591 34.64 -16.20 -20.39
N VAL A 592 35.34 -17.31 -20.52
CA VAL A 592 35.01 -18.53 -19.81
C VAL A 592 36.29 -19.21 -19.38
N ARG A 593 36.37 -19.56 -18.11
CA ARG A 593 37.55 -20.21 -17.55
C ARG A 593 37.19 -21.57 -17.05
N LEU A 594 38.03 -22.52 -17.42
CA LEU A 594 37.95 -23.90 -17.05
C LEU A 594 39.16 -24.24 -16.19
N THR A 595 38.95 -24.67 -14.96
CA THR A 595 40.01 -25.25 -14.12
C THR A 595 39.80 -26.75 -14.11
N VAL A 596 40.85 -27.56 -14.31
CA VAL A 596 40.82 -29.02 -14.25
C VAL A 596 41.82 -29.50 -13.18
N THR A 597 41.33 -29.82 -11.99
CA THR A 597 42.08 -30.33 -10.85
C THR A 597 42.29 -31.83 -10.93
N ARG A 598 43.53 -32.32 -10.81
CA ARG A 598 43.85 -33.77 -10.80
C ARG A 598 44.39 -34.22 -9.45
N SER A 599 43.83 -35.27 -8.88
CA SER A 599 44.32 -35.86 -7.61
C SER A 599 45.49 -36.81 -7.86
N ARG A 600 46.57 -36.67 -7.08
CA ARG A 600 47.80 -37.49 -7.19
C ARG A 600 47.69 -38.87 -6.53
N MET A 601 46.74 -39.09 -5.62
CA MET A 601 46.63 -40.35 -4.88
C MET A 601 45.89 -41.45 -5.65
N ASP A 602 44.86 -41.10 -6.44
CA ASP A 602 43.97 -42.08 -7.11
C ASP A 602 43.74 -41.81 -8.62
N ASN A 603 44.36 -40.77 -9.18
CA ASN A 603 44.24 -40.33 -10.60
C ASN A 603 42.86 -39.83 -11.13
N PRO A 604 41.84 -39.43 -10.33
CA PRO A 604 40.67 -38.72 -10.86
C PRO A 604 40.98 -37.24 -11.14
N ALA A 605 40.20 -36.63 -12.04
CA ALA A 605 40.25 -35.19 -12.30
C ALA A 605 38.86 -34.56 -12.19
N GLU A 606 38.77 -33.32 -11.75
CA GLU A 606 37.55 -32.52 -11.66
C GLU A 606 37.73 -31.18 -12.35
N ALA A 607 36.66 -30.62 -12.87
CA ALA A 607 36.67 -29.39 -13.60
C ALA A 607 35.58 -28.44 -13.13
N VAL A 608 35.97 -27.23 -12.79
CA VAL A 608 35.07 -26.13 -12.48
C VAL A 608 35.15 -25.18 -13.64
N TRP A 609 34.03 -24.63 -14.07
CA TRP A 609 34.10 -23.39 -14.81
C TRP A 609 33.41 -22.28 -14.06
N ASP A 610 33.92 -21.10 -14.29
CA ASP A 610 33.25 -19.87 -13.99
C ASP A 610 33.27 -19.02 -15.24
N GLU A 611 32.30 -18.12 -15.33
CA GLU A 611 32.43 -17.02 -16.26
C GLU A 611 33.71 -16.27 -15.83
N ARG A 612 34.72 -16.23 -16.70
CA ARG A 612 35.96 -15.52 -16.38
C ARG A 612 35.66 -14.04 -16.49
N THR A 613 35.24 -13.48 -15.37
CA THR A 613 35.57 -12.10 -15.06
C THR A 613 37.08 -12.09 -14.84
N ASP A 614 37.83 -11.17 -15.46
CA ASP A 614 39.27 -11.05 -15.17
C ASP A 614 39.41 -11.04 -13.64
N ARG A 615 39.91 -12.15 -13.09
CA ARG A 615 39.88 -12.40 -11.65
C ARG A 615 40.80 -11.43 -10.93
#